data_AF-A0A9P5CW87-F1
#
_entry.id   AF-A0A9P5CW87-F1
#
_cell.length_a   1.000
_cell.length_b   1.000
_cell.length_c   1.000
_cell.angle_alpha   90.00
_cell.angle_beta   90.00
_cell.angle_gamma   90.00
#
_symmetry.space_group_name_H-M   'P 1'
#
loop_
_entity.id
_entity.type
_entity.pdbx_description
1 polymer ?
#
loop_
_entity_poly.entity_id
_entity_poly.type
_entity_poly.pdbx_seq_one_letter_code
_entity_poly.pdbx_strand_id
1 'polypeptide(L)'
;MYSPMLTIYSLTYTWLVDGKAARISAPKFINRVEKWIVSKIHDPVMFPTDPVTATPITFGYTEQANGEAPSGQPQQQAAGDPSQDWIGKSSGFPPTFYKDCQGIMKQMFRCYAHLYHGHWENPFWHINKHEVLNMCFVHFVTVAKYYKLVSDKELEPMQPLIDIYTKQEKIPPEALAGHWAQHSSQS
;
A
#
# COMPACT_ATOMS: atom_id res chain seq x y z
N MET A 1 10.26 -13.56 24.79
CA MET A 1 9.01 -14.32 24.97
C MET A 1 8.44 -14.62 23.58
N TYR A 2 8.28 -15.89 23.21
CA TYR A 2 7.71 -16.28 21.91
C TYR A 2 6.22 -15.88 21.90
N SER A 3 5.78 -14.99 21.00
CA SER A 3 4.35 -14.78 20.79
C SER A 3 3.78 -15.97 20.01
N PRO A 4 2.88 -16.78 20.60
CA PRO A 4 2.38 -17.97 19.93
C PRO A 4 1.40 -17.64 18.80
N MET A 5 0.92 -16.39 18.68
CA MET A 5 -0.09 -15.92 17.71
C MET A 5 0.18 -14.49 17.24
N LEU A 6 -0.38 -14.08 16.08
CA LEU A 6 -0.37 -12.68 15.63
C LEU A 6 -1.46 -11.88 16.37
N THR A 7 -1.12 -11.43 17.57
CA THR A 7 -2.00 -10.62 18.42
C THR A 7 -1.47 -9.20 18.53
N ILE A 8 -2.39 -8.24 18.45
CA ILE A 8 -2.17 -6.80 18.66
C ILE A 8 -3.18 -6.35 19.70
N TYR A 9 -2.70 -5.95 20.90
CA TYR A 9 -3.55 -5.76 22.09
C TYR A 9 -4.55 -6.93 22.28
N SER A 10 -5.83 -6.72 21.96
CA SER A 10 -6.91 -7.71 22.05
C SER A 10 -7.30 -8.34 20.71
N LEU A 11 -6.80 -7.83 19.58
CA LEU A 11 -7.10 -8.34 18.26
C LEU A 11 -6.17 -9.50 17.92
N THR A 12 -6.75 -10.66 17.62
CA THR A 12 -6.00 -11.81 17.09
C THR A 12 -6.32 -11.96 15.60
N TYR A 13 -5.29 -11.86 14.77
CA TYR A 13 -5.45 -12.01 13.33
C TYR A 13 -5.41 -13.48 12.92
N THR A 14 -6.30 -13.83 11.99
CA THR A 14 -6.36 -15.16 11.37
C THR A 14 -5.85 -15.11 9.94
N TRP A 15 -5.40 -16.26 9.45
CA TRP A 15 -5.03 -16.44 8.05
C TRP A 15 -5.87 -17.55 7.43
N LEU A 16 -6.11 -17.49 6.12
CA LEU A 16 -6.84 -18.54 5.41
C LEU A 16 -5.91 -19.74 5.16
N VAL A 17 -6.25 -20.88 5.74
CA VAL A 17 -5.63 -22.19 5.52
C VAL A 17 -6.70 -23.08 4.92
N ASP A 18 -6.49 -23.57 3.70
CA ASP A 18 -7.45 -24.41 2.97
C ASP A 18 -8.85 -23.77 2.88
N GLY A 19 -8.88 -22.46 2.62
CA GLY A 19 -10.11 -21.67 2.52
C GLY A 19 -10.78 -21.34 3.86
N LYS A 20 -10.27 -21.84 4.99
CA LYS A 20 -10.83 -21.61 6.33
C LYS A 20 -9.96 -20.66 7.14
N ALA A 21 -10.57 -19.75 7.88
CA ALA A 21 -9.86 -18.88 8.81
C ALA A 21 -9.27 -19.70 9.96
N ALA A 22 -7.95 -19.71 10.06
CA ALA A 22 -7.21 -20.42 11.09
C ALA A 22 -6.31 -19.47 11.89
N ARG A 23 -6.16 -19.76 13.18
CA ARG A 23 -5.17 -19.09 14.05
C ARG A 23 -3.83 -19.78 13.84
N ILE A 24 -2.82 -19.02 13.45
CA ILE A 24 -1.46 -19.50 13.21
C ILE A 24 -0.48 -18.65 14.01
N SER A 25 0.71 -19.21 14.27
CA SER A 25 1.73 -18.48 15.01
C SER A 25 2.25 -17.26 14.27
N ALA A 26 2.69 -16.24 15.00
CA ALA A 26 3.18 -14.99 14.40
C ALA A 26 4.29 -15.23 13.36
N PRO A 27 5.31 -16.09 13.59
CA PRO A 27 6.31 -16.39 12.57
C PRO A 27 5.71 -17.04 11.30
N LYS A 28 4.75 -17.95 11.47
CA LYS A 28 4.04 -18.58 10.34
C LYS A 28 3.18 -17.57 9.58
N PHE A 29 2.55 -16.65 10.29
CA PHE A 29 1.76 -15.58 9.70
C PHE A 29 2.64 -14.66 8.85
N ILE A 30 3.74 -14.16 9.42
CA ILE A 30 4.68 -13.28 8.71
C ILE A 30 5.23 -13.95 7.46
N ASN A 31 5.65 -15.23 7.54
CA ASN A 31 6.15 -15.94 6.37
C ASN A 31 5.09 -16.14 5.28
N ARG A 32 3.81 -16.33 5.66
CA ARG A 32 2.71 -16.41 4.70
C ARG A 32 2.40 -15.05 4.07
N VAL A 33 2.42 -13.97 4.85
CA VAL A 33 2.29 -12.60 4.35
C VAL A 33 3.38 -12.30 3.33
N GLU A 34 4.64 -12.55 3.68
CA GLU A 34 5.79 -12.35 2.81
C GLU A 34 5.61 -13.10 1.48
N LYS A 35 5.37 -14.43 1.54
CA LYS A 35 5.16 -15.24 0.33
C LYS A 35 3.98 -14.75 -0.52
N TRP A 36 2.89 -14.35 0.12
CA TRP A 36 1.71 -13.86 -0.58
C TRP A 36 1.97 -12.51 -1.26
N ILE A 37 2.64 -11.57 -0.59
CA ILE A 37 3.04 -10.29 -1.17
C ILE A 37 4.02 -10.52 -2.33
N VAL A 38 5.05 -11.35 -2.13
CA VAL A 38 6.03 -11.69 -3.18
C VAL A 38 5.33 -12.28 -4.39
N SER A 39 4.37 -13.19 -4.20
CA SER A 39 3.59 -13.75 -5.30
C SER A 39 2.76 -12.70 -6.05
N LYS A 40 2.24 -11.69 -5.34
CA LYS A 40 1.46 -10.60 -5.94
C LYS A 40 2.32 -9.62 -6.73
N ILE A 41 3.48 -9.23 -6.21
CA ILE A 41 4.36 -8.26 -6.88
C ILE A 41 5.10 -8.84 -8.09
N HIS A 42 5.24 -10.17 -8.17
CA HIS A 42 5.83 -10.87 -9.31
C HIS A 42 4.77 -11.40 -10.29
N ASP A 43 3.48 -11.16 -10.05
CA ASP A 43 2.42 -11.53 -10.98
C ASP A 43 2.42 -10.54 -12.15
N PRO A 44 2.77 -10.95 -13.38
CA PRO A 44 2.85 -10.06 -14.53
C PRO A 44 1.49 -9.48 -14.93
N VAL A 45 0.38 -10.10 -14.50
CA VAL A 45 -0.97 -9.54 -14.71
C VAL A 45 -1.22 -8.38 -13.76
N MET A 46 -0.72 -8.47 -12.52
CA MET A 46 -0.88 -7.42 -11.52
C MET A 46 0.13 -6.28 -11.71
N PHE A 47 1.38 -6.62 -12.00
CA PHE A 47 2.47 -5.70 -12.27
C PHE A 47 3.10 -6.04 -13.61
N PRO A 48 2.57 -5.50 -14.72
CA PRO A 48 3.14 -5.69 -16.04
C PRO A 48 4.62 -5.28 -16.06
N THR A 49 5.47 -6.19 -16.54
CA THR A 49 6.92 -5.95 -16.73
C THR A 49 7.30 -5.82 -18.19
N ASP A 50 6.35 -6.06 -19.09
CA ASP A 50 6.54 -5.90 -20.52
C ASP A 50 6.83 -4.43 -20.85
N PRO A 51 7.76 -4.16 -21.79
CA PRO A 51 8.07 -2.79 -22.20
C PRO A 51 6.81 -2.11 -22.73
N VAL A 52 6.56 -0.89 -22.25
CA VAL A 52 5.38 -0.13 -22.68
C VAL A 52 5.55 0.24 -24.16
N THR A 53 4.75 -0.39 -25.03
CA THR A 53 4.84 -0.24 -26.49
C THR A 53 4.39 1.13 -26.99
N ALA A 54 3.72 1.90 -26.14
CA ALA A 54 3.30 3.28 -26.39
C ALA A 54 3.68 4.16 -25.19
N THR A 55 4.03 5.42 -25.41
CA THR A 55 4.23 6.37 -24.30
C THR A 55 2.95 6.45 -23.46
N PRO A 56 2.98 6.06 -22.17
CA PRO A 56 1.81 6.13 -21.33
C PRO A 56 1.43 7.59 -21.16
N ILE A 57 0.17 7.93 -21.47
CA ILE A 57 -0.39 9.25 -21.20
C ILE A 57 -0.49 9.37 -19.67
N THR A 58 0.55 9.92 -19.07
CA THR A 58 0.57 10.28 -17.65
C THR A 58 0.01 11.69 -17.50
N PHE A 59 -0.59 12.00 -16.35
CA PHE A 59 -1.24 13.28 -16.10
C PHE A 59 -0.32 14.50 -16.36
N GLY A 60 1.00 14.35 -16.16
CA GLY A 60 1.99 15.39 -16.45
C GLY A 60 2.27 15.63 -17.95
N TYR A 61 1.96 14.68 -18.83
CA TYR A 61 2.15 14.84 -20.28
C TYR A 61 1.04 15.69 -20.93
N THR A 62 -0.15 15.72 -20.35
CA THR A 62 -1.27 16.52 -20.84
C THR A 62 -1.07 18.03 -20.65
N GLU A 63 -0.27 18.47 -19.66
CA GLU A 63 0.01 19.91 -19.46
C GLU A 63 1.05 20.48 -20.43
N GLN A 64 1.97 19.66 -20.97
CA GLN A 64 2.98 20.14 -21.93
C GLN A 64 2.55 20.04 -23.40
N ALA A 65 1.49 19.28 -23.71
CA ALA A 65 1.02 19.08 -25.08
C ALA A 65 0.11 20.20 -25.62
N ASN A 66 0.08 21.38 -24.99
CA ASN A 66 -0.62 22.56 -25.51
C ASN A 66 0.27 23.45 -26.41
N GLY A 67 1.37 22.90 -26.92
CA GLY A 67 2.24 23.55 -27.90
C GLY A 67 2.72 22.54 -28.94
N GLU A 68 1.99 22.47 -30.06
CA GLU A 68 2.36 21.81 -31.33
C GLU A 68 2.23 20.28 -31.41
N ALA A 69 1.28 19.84 -32.23
CA ALA A 69 1.02 18.46 -32.57
C ALA A 69 2.02 17.93 -33.62
N PRO A 70 2.60 16.72 -33.45
CA PRO A 70 3.18 15.98 -34.57
C PRO A 70 2.11 15.07 -35.18
N SER A 71 1.79 15.32 -36.44
CA SER A 71 0.99 14.47 -37.31
C SER A 71 1.69 13.13 -37.56
N GLY A 72 1.17 12.05 -37.00
CA GLY A 72 1.58 10.67 -37.31
C GLY A 72 0.77 9.65 -36.51
N GLN A 73 -0.31 9.12 -37.10
CA GLN A 73 -1.05 7.97 -36.56
C GLN A 73 -0.20 6.69 -36.66
N PRO A 74 -0.38 5.72 -35.74
CA PRO A 74 -1.41 4.70 -35.97
C PRO A 74 -2.31 4.40 -34.75
N GLN A 75 -3.61 4.40 -35.03
CA GLN A 75 -4.58 3.34 -34.70
C GLN A 75 -4.96 3.04 -33.23
N GLN A 76 -6.11 3.62 -32.85
CA GLN A 76 -7.21 2.99 -32.12
C GLN A 76 -6.92 2.30 -30.76
N GLN A 77 -7.01 3.04 -29.67
CA GLN A 77 -7.70 2.54 -28.47
C GLN A 77 -8.90 3.44 -28.21
N ALA A 78 -10.08 2.81 -28.21
CA ALA A 78 -11.36 3.47 -28.03
C ALA A 78 -11.33 4.44 -26.85
N ALA A 79 -11.95 5.61 -27.00
CA ALA A 79 -12.55 6.31 -25.87
C ALA A 79 -13.54 5.32 -25.23
N GLY A 80 -13.04 4.55 -24.26
CA GLY A 80 -13.84 3.62 -23.50
C GLY A 80 -14.89 4.41 -22.74
N ASP A 81 -16.05 3.79 -22.54
CA ASP A 81 -17.14 4.32 -21.73
C ASP A 81 -16.59 5.05 -20.47
N PRO A 82 -16.93 6.33 -20.24
CA PRO A 82 -16.50 7.07 -19.04
C PRO A 82 -16.93 6.37 -17.73
N SER A 83 -17.83 5.38 -17.79
CA SER A 83 -18.14 4.50 -16.65
C SER A 83 -17.01 3.57 -16.21
N GLN A 84 -15.95 3.40 -17.02
CA GLN A 84 -14.85 2.47 -16.78
C GLN A 84 -13.50 3.17 -16.54
N ASP A 85 -13.45 4.20 -15.71
CA ASP A 85 -12.18 4.79 -15.28
C ASP A 85 -11.70 4.16 -13.96
N TRP A 86 -10.42 3.74 -13.90
CA TRP A 86 -9.81 3.17 -12.71
C TRP A 86 -8.32 3.53 -12.60
N ILE A 87 -7.81 3.49 -11.37
CA ILE A 87 -6.42 3.82 -11.06
C ILE A 87 -5.46 2.86 -11.76
N GLY A 88 -4.54 3.41 -12.57
CA GLY A 88 -3.51 2.66 -13.28
C GLY A 88 -3.90 2.22 -14.70
N LYS A 89 -5.14 2.50 -15.15
CA LYS A 89 -5.61 2.17 -16.50
C LYS A 89 -4.69 2.69 -17.62
N SER A 90 -4.23 3.94 -17.52
CA SER A 90 -3.35 4.56 -18.53
C SER A 90 -1.96 3.92 -18.60
N SER A 91 -1.56 3.18 -17.55
CA SER A 91 -0.29 2.45 -17.48
C SER A 91 -0.48 0.94 -17.70
N GLY A 92 -1.66 0.50 -18.14
CA GLY A 92 -1.93 -0.91 -18.43
C GLY A 92 -2.22 -1.79 -17.20
N PHE A 93 -2.43 -1.20 -16.02
CA PHE A 93 -2.77 -1.98 -14.82
C PHE A 93 -4.21 -2.49 -14.84
N PRO A 94 -4.48 -3.67 -14.25
CA PRO A 94 -5.82 -4.24 -14.20
C PRO A 94 -6.75 -3.40 -13.30
N PRO A 95 -8.09 -3.49 -13.48
CA PRO A 95 -9.07 -2.81 -12.63
C PRO A 95 -8.96 -3.12 -11.13
N THR A 96 -8.35 -4.26 -10.78
CA THR A 96 -8.15 -4.68 -9.38
C THR A 96 -6.90 -4.08 -8.74
N PHE A 97 -6.01 -3.48 -9.52
CA PHE A 97 -4.67 -3.03 -9.09
C PHE A 97 -4.68 -2.27 -7.77
N TYR A 98 -5.49 -1.21 -7.68
CA TYR A 98 -5.55 -0.40 -6.47
C TYR A 98 -6.05 -1.21 -5.25
N LYS A 99 -7.06 -2.07 -5.43
CA LYS A 99 -7.58 -2.95 -4.37
C LYS A 99 -6.53 -3.96 -3.92
N ASP A 100 -5.76 -4.51 -4.86
CA ASP A 100 -4.66 -5.42 -4.55
C ASP A 100 -3.53 -4.71 -3.79
N CYS A 101 -3.15 -3.47 -4.17
CA CYS A 101 -2.22 -2.63 -3.41
C CYS A 101 -2.71 -2.36 -1.98
N GLN A 102 -3.99 -2.05 -1.80
CA GLN A 102 -4.61 -1.91 -0.48
C GLN A 102 -4.50 -3.20 0.34
N GLY A 103 -4.68 -4.36 -0.31
CA GLY A 103 -4.50 -5.68 0.30
C GLY A 103 -3.07 -5.91 0.79
N ILE A 104 -2.07 -5.58 -0.03
CA ILE A 104 -0.64 -5.68 0.32
C ILE A 104 -0.33 -4.79 1.53
N MET A 105 -0.69 -3.51 1.46
CA MET A 105 -0.41 -2.54 2.51
C MET A 105 -1.08 -2.92 3.84
N LYS A 106 -2.31 -3.43 3.79
CA LYS A 106 -3.02 -3.92 4.98
C LYS A 106 -2.29 -5.07 5.67
N GLN A 107 -1.74 -6.03 4.91
CA GLN A 107 -1.00 -7.14 5.51
C GLN A 107 0.35 -6.69 6.07
N MET A 108 1.04 -5.76 5.38
CA MET A 108 2.27 -5.15 5.91
C MET A 108 2.03 -4.39 7.22
N PHE A 109 0.91 -3.65 7.32
CA PHE A 109 0.54 -2.96 8.56
C PHE A 109 0.42 -3.93 9.74
N ARG A 110 -0.22 -5.10 9.54
CA ARG A 110 -0.36 -6.11 10.59
C ARG A 110 0.99 -6.63 11.09
N CYS A 111 1.97 -6.76 10.19
CA CYS A 111 3.34 -7.08 10.57
C CYS A 111 3.93 -5.96 11.44
N TYR A 112 3.87 -4.69 11.02
CA TYR A 112 4.38 -3.56 11.82
C TYR A 112 3.74 -3.49 13.20
N ALA A 113 2.42 -3.51 13.28
CA ALA A 113 1.70 -3.44 14.54
C ALA A 113 2.12 -4.59 15.48
N HIS A 114 2.30 -5.81 14.94
CA HIS A 114 2.81 -6.92 15.73
C HIS A 114 4.25 -6.70 16.23
N LEU A 115 5.14 -6.12 15.40
CA LEU A 115 6.51 -5.82 15.83
C LEU A 115 6.52 -4.81 17.00
N TYR A 116 5.70 -3.77 16.94
CA TYR A 116 5.61 -2.78 18.02
C TYR A 116 5.03 -3.36 19.31
N HIS A 117 3.98 -4.18 19.22
CA HIS A 117 3.34 -4.71 20.43
C HIS A 117 4.07 -5.90 21.06
N GLY A 118 4.60 -6.80 20.23
CA GLY A 118 5.19 -8.06 20.70
C GLY A 118 6.71 -8.04 20.79
N HIS A 119 7.38 -7.16 20.03
CA HIS A 119 8.81 -7.28 19.77
C HIS A 119 9.61 -5.98 19.93
N TRP A 120 9.00 -4.91 20.45
CA TRP A 120 9.67 -3.62 20.66
C TRP A 120 10.92 -3.76 21.54
N GLU A 121 10.76 -4.28 22.76
CA GLU A 121 11.89 -4.47 23.68
C GLU A 121 12.83 -5.60 23.21
N ASN A 122 12.25 -6.73 22.81
CA ASN A 122 12.97 -7.91 22.36
C ASN A 122 12.53 -8.34 20.95
N PRO A 123 13.39 -8.27 19.91
CA PRO A 123 14.81 -7.91 19.97
C PRO A 123 15.10 -6.42 19.73
N PHE A 124 14.17 -5.64 19.17
CA PHE A 124 14.48 -4.39 18.47
C PHE A 124 15.17 -3.33 19.34
N TRP A 125 14.78 -3.20 20.61
CA TRP A 125 15.46 -2.34 21.56
C TRP A 125 16.86 -2.86 21.87
N HIS A 126 17.00 -4.13 22.29
CA HIS A 126 18.28 -4.72 22.69
C HIS A 126 19.32 -4.81 21.56
N ILE A 127 18.89 -4.95 20.31
CA ILE A 127 19.81 -4.93 19.14
C ILE A 127 19.98 -3.54 18.53
N ASN A 128 19.46 -2.49 19.18
CA ASN A 128 19.51 -1.11 18.75
C ASN A 128 18.97 -0.87 17.31
N LYS A 129 17.86 -1.53 16.96
CA LYS A 129 17.17 -1.40 15.66
C LYS A 129 15.82 -0.71 15.74
N HIS A 130 15.44 -0.24 16.92
CA HIS A 130 14.16 0.45 17.17
C HIS A 130 14.04 1.77 16.36
N GLU A 131 15.14 2.51 16.15
CA GLU A 131 15.14 3.72 15.30
C GLU A 131 14.83 3.42 13.83
N VAL A 132 15.42 2.35 13.28
CA VAL A 132 15.15 1.92 11.91
C VAL A 132 13.69 1.47 11.77
N LEU A 133 13.17 0.74 12.76
CA LEU A 133 11.76 0.36 12.80
C LEU A 133 10.85 1.60 12.78
N ASN A 134 11.17 2.63 13.57
CA ASN A 134 10.45 3.91 13.58
C ASN A 134 10.47 4.64 12.25
N MET A 135 11.64 4.77 11.63
CA MET A 135 11.79 5.41 10.32
C MET A 135 10.94 4.69 9.26
N CYS A 136 11.05 3.36 9.19
CA CYS A 136 10.27 2.56 8.25
C CYS A 136 8.76 2.69 8.50
N PHE A 137 8.33 2.70 9.76
CA PHE A 137 6.92 2.83 10.11
C PHE A 137 6.34 4.21 9.77
N VAL A 138 7.09 5.29 10.04
CA VAL A 138 6.68 6.66 9.66
C VAL A 138 6.50 6.76 8.15
N HIS A 139 7.46 6.24 7.38
CA HIS A 139 7.36 6.22 5.92
C HIS A 139 6.16 5.40 5.44
N PHE A 140 5.97 4.20 6.02
CA PHE A 140 4.82 3.36 5.73
C PHE A 140 3.49 4.08 5.96
N VAL A 141 3.30 4.71 7.13
CA VAL A 141 2.06 5.43 7.47
C VAL A 141 1.87 6.64 6.56
N THR A 142 2.95 7.35 6.23
CA THR A 142 2.92 8.47 5.29
C THR A 142 2.36 8.04 3.94
N VAL A 143 2.92 6.99 3.33
CA VAL A 143 2.45 6.44 2.05
C VAL A 143 1.03 5.89 2.16
N ALA A 144 0.73 5.17 3.25
CA ALA A 144 -0.59 4.57 3.47
C ALA A 144 -1.70 5.62 3.56
N LYS A 145 -1.46 6.74 4.25
CA LYS A 145 -2.44 7.84 4.36
C LYS A 145 -2.48 8.71 3.10
N TYR A 146 -1.30 9.02 2.53
CA TYR A 146 -1.20 9.85 1.34
C TYR A 146 -1.99 9.28 0.16
N TYR A 147 -1.91 7.96 -0.09
CA TYR A 147 -2.63 7.30 -1.17
C TYR A 147 -3.88 6.53 -0.71
N LYS A 148 -4.35 6.74 0.54
CA LYS A 148 -5.49 6.01 1.16
C LYS A 148 -5.46 4.49 0.95
N LEU A 149 -4.26 3.91 1.05
CA LEU A 149 -4.03 2.48 0.85
C LEU A 149 -4.47 1.65 2.06
N VAL A 150 -4.53 2.27 3.24
CA VAL A 150 -5.04 1.65 4.47
C VAL A 150 -6.07 2.60 5.07
N SER A 151 -7.25 2.08 5.42
CA SER A 151 -8.31 2.89 6.02
C SER A 151 -7.99 3.24 7.47
N ASP A 152 -8.51 4.37 7.97
CA ASP A 152 -8.28 4.81 9.35
C ASP A 152 -8.75 3.77 10.37
N LYS A 153 -9.85 3.04 10.08
CA LYS A 153 -10.32 1.92 10.91
C LYS A 153 -9.32 0.78 11.03
N GLU A 154 -8.55 0.49 9.98
CA GLU A 154 -7.52 -0.57 10.04
C GLU A 154 -6.27 -0.06 10.77
N LEU A 155 -5.96 1.24 10.70
CA LEU A 155 -4.83 1.86 11.40
C LEU A 155 -5.08 2.07 12.91
N GLU A 156 -6.33 2.04 13.34
CA GLU A 156 -6.77 2.28 14.74
C GLU A 156 -5.87 1.62 15.81
N PRO A 157 -5.44 0.34 15.69
CA PRO A 157 -4.63 -0.28 16.73
C PRO A 157 -3.29 0.41 17.01
N MET A 158 -2.78 1.19 16.05
CA MET A 158 -1.54 1.95 16.14
C MET A 158 -1.77 3.46 16.24
N GLN A 159 -3.03 3.92 16.37
CA GLN A 159 -3.38 5.33 16.38
C GLN A 159 -2.61 6.16 17.43
N PRO A 160 -2.41 5.68 18.68
CA PRO A 160 -1.64 6.45 19.66
C PRO A 160 -0.20 6.77 19.20
N LEU A 161 0.46 5.83 18.49
CA LEU A 161 1.80 6.04 17.96
C LEU A 161 1.78 6.98 16.74
N ILE A 162 0.77 6.84 15.88
CA ILE A 162 0.57 7.70 14.71
C ILE A 162 0.34 9.15 15.16
N ASP A 163 -0.44 9.37 16.21
CA ASP A 163 -0.70 10.69 16.78
C ASP A 163 0.58 11.33 17.34
N ILE A 164 1.43 10.55 18.01
CA ILE A 164 2.74 11.02 18.48
C ILE A 164 3.59 11.49 17.29
N TYR A 165 3.68 10.69 16.22
CA TYR A 165 4.48 11.08 15.05
C TYR A 165 3.89 12.23 14.25
N THR A 166 2.57 12.38 14.27
CA THR A 166 1.88 13.54 13.69
C THR A 166 2.22 14.81 14.49
N LYS A 167 2.15 14.75 15.82
CA LYS A 167 2.52 15.89 16.70
C LYS A 167 4.01 16.25 16.62
N GLN A 168 4.86 15.28 16.31
CA GLN A 168 6.30 15.50 16.07
C GLN A 168 6.61 15.98 14.65
N GLU A 169 5.60 16.25 13.82
CA GLU A 169 5.76 16.68 12.42
C GLU A 169 6.58 15.70 11.56
N LYS A 170 6.63 14.43 11.96
CA LYS A 170 7.33 13.37 11.21
C LYS A 170 6.49 12.83 10.05
N ILE A 171 5.18 13.01 10.12
CA ILE A 171 4.24 12.66 9.05
C ILE A 171 3.82 13.96 8.37
N PRO A 172 4.09 14.14 7.07
CA PRO A 172 3.72 15.35 6.35
C PRO A 172 2.20 15.62 6.39
N PRO A 173 1.76 16.88 6.52
CA PRO A 173 0.34 17.23 6.58
C PRO A 173 -0.42 16.86 5.30
N GLU A 174 0.24 16.86 4.14
CA GLU A 174 -0.34 16.47 2.85
C GLU A 174 -0.79 15.00 2.87
N ALA A 175 -0.03 14.15 3.54
CA ALA A 175 -0.39 12.73 3.72
C ALA A 175 -1.65 12.56 4.58
N LEU A 176 -1.87 13.46 5.54
CA LEU A 176 -3.06 13.44 6.40
C LEU A 176 -4.29 13.97 5.66
N ALA A 177 -4.10 15.04 4.89
CA ALA A 177 -5.17 15.70 4.17
C ALA A 177 -5.68 14.86 2.99
N GLY A 178 -4.88 13.90 2.47
CA GLY A 178 -5.36 12.90 1.53
C GLY A 178 -5.69 13.45 0.14
N HIS A 179 -4.95 14.48 -0.30
CA HIS A 179 -5.21 15.24 -1.52
C HIS A 179 -5.11 14.42 -2.81
N TRP A 180 -4.53 13.20 -2.75
CA TRP A 180 -4.31 12.37 -3.94
C TRP A 180 -5.59 12.05 -4.72
N ALA A 181 -6.75 11.97 -4.06
CA ALA A 181 -8.03 11.59 -4.68
C ALA A 181 -8.85 12.79 -5.21
N GLN A 182 -8.46 14.04 -4.97
CA GLN A 182 -9.21 15.20 -5.47
C GLN A 182 -9.03 15.39 -6.99
N HIS A 183 -7.97 14.82 -7.58
CA HIS A 183 -7.73 14.89 -9.03
C HIS A 183 -8.58 13.91 -9.88
N SER A 184 -9.36 13.01 -9.27
CA SER A 184 -10.18 12.03 -10.02
C SER A 184 -11.65 12.44 -10.19
N SER A 185 -12.03 13.68 -9.87
CA SER A 185 -13.44 14.12 -9.86
C SER A 185 -13.74 15.38 -10.68
N GLN A 186 -12.79 15.87 -11.48
CA GLN A 186 -13.02 16.97 -12.42
C GLN A 186 -12.43 16.65 -13.79
N SER A 187 -13.24 16.02 -14.65
CA SER A 187 -13.32 16.23 -16.10
C SER A 187 -14.23 15.20 -16.73
#